data_AF-A0A968H7Q0-F1
#
_entry.id   AF-A0A968H7Q0-F1
#
_cell.length_a   1.000
_cell.length_b   1.000
_cell.length_c   1.000
_cell.angle_alpha   90.00
_cell.angle_beta   90.00
_cell.angle_gamma   90.00
#
_symmetry.space_group_name_H-M   'P 1'
#
loop_
_entity.id
_entity.type
_entity.pdbx_description
1 polymer ?
#
loop_
_entity_poly.entity_id
_entity_poly.type
_entity_poly.pdbx_seq_one_letter_code
_entity_poly.pdbx_strand_id
1 'polypeptide(L)'
;MRRLLSFAILFLLLCRPSICLSAEEYRSPYSVKLPWTAQELIPDLLEGERGLVSNEARIPEFDWYGHSHPWVGPWGPRPREYQPPQLAQGKSDDWKRARVIATALRFLGYHYRHHYIPDWDPPPGWYTPKPGGTRHDGKGVDCSNFTSFVYNQALGIGFSSDIQQQAAIDAVTIHGSDQNLPVKLIPLQGSLEAWARVLKPGDLLFIRPRSSEFISHVVIWIGGWGLPEGQALILDSHGADVRDSDGTLIPDGIHLRPFRPDSWYAVRADHGIRIIGD
;
A
#
# COMPACT_ATOMS: atom_id res chain seq x y z
N MET A 1 57.07 -64.07 4.31
CA MET A 1 56.06 -63.84 5.37
C MET A 1 55.35 -62.54 5.04
N ARG A 2 54.14 -62.61 4.46
CA ARG A 2 52.85 -62.36 5.13
C ARG A 2 52.60 -60.87 5.47
N ARG A 3 51.55 -60.35 4.81
CA ARG A 3 50.56 -59.34 5.26
C ARG A 3 50.99 -57.86 5.16
N LEU A 4 50.14 -56.88 4.81
CA LEU A 4 48.68 -56.81 4.63
C LEU A 4 48.35 -55.53 3.81
N LEU A 5 47.24 -55.59 3.07
CA LEU A 5 46.58 -54.50 2.33
C LEU A 5 46.22 -53.30 3.22
N SER A 6 46.18 -52.10 2.62
CA SER A 6 45.06 -51.16 2.81
C SER A 6 44.87 -50.29 1.56
N PHE A 7 43.76 -50.54 0.85
CA PHE A 7 43.19 -49.69 -0.19
C PHE A 7 42.55 -48.48 0.48
N ALA A 8 43.02 -47.26 0.19
CA ALA A 8 42.28 -46.04 0.50
C ALA A 8 41.42 -45.67 -0.71
N ILE A 9 40.12 -45.95 -0.62
CA ILE A 9 39.10 -45.48 -1.56
C ILE A 9 38.84 -44.00 -1.24
N LEU A 10 39.27 -43.11 -2.12
CA LEU A 10 38.97 -41.68 -2.06
C LEU A 10 37.58 -41.44 -2.66
N PHE A 11 36.55 -41.42 -1.81
CA PHE A 11 35.21 -40.92 -2.17
C PHE A 11 35.26 -39.38 -2.24
N LEU A 12 35.57 -38.83 -3.42
CA LEU A 12 35.33 -37.42 -3.71
C LEU A 12 33.82 -37.23 -3.97
N LEU A 13 33.10 -36.95 -2.90
CA LEU A 13 31.73 -36.47 -2.93
C LEU A 13 31.68 -35.17 -3.75
N LEU A 14 30.93 -35.24 -4.85
CA LEU A 14 30.48 -34.11 -5.66
C LEU A 14 29.60 -33.18 -4.81
N CYS A 15 30.22 -32.26 -4.08
CA CYS A 15 29.52 -31.05 -3.64
C CYS A 15 29.32 -30.17 -4.87
N ARG A 16 28.19 -30.39 -5.56
CA ARG A 16 27.63 -29.36 -6.44
C ARG A 16 27.44 -28.12 -5.57
N PRO A 17 28.03 -26.95 -5.92
CA PRO A 17 27.59 -25.73 -5.30
C PRO A 17 26.12 -25.58 -5.67
N SER A 18 25.24 -25.67 -4.67
CA SER A 18 23.91 -25.12 -4.78
C SER A 18 24.09 -23.67 -5.15
N ILE A 19 23.90 -23.37 -6.43
CA ILE A 19 23.69 -22.01 -6.90
C ILE A 19 22.47 -21.55 -6.10
N CYS A 20 22.71 -20.76 -5.06
CA CYS A 20 21.68 -19.88 -4.53
C CYS A 20 21.23 -19.05 -5.73
N LEU A 21 20.11 -19.43 -6.33
CA LEU A 21 19.36 -18.52 -7.17
C LEU A 21 19.07 -17.32 -6.28
N SER A 22 19.82 -16.24 -6.51
CA SER A 22 19.39 -14.90 -6.16
C SER A 22 17.94 -14.80 -6.61
N ALA A 23 17.04 -14.42 -5.71
CA ALA A 23 15.79 -13.83 -6.15
C ALA A 23 16.19 -12.73 -7.13
N GLU A 24 15.76 -12.83 -8.39
CA GLU A 24 15.80 -11.64 -9.24
C GLU A 24 14.98 -10.58 -8.51
N GLU A 25 15.62 -9.47 -8.16
CA GLU A 25 14.96 -8.31 -7.58
C GLU A 25 13.81 -7.93 -8.50
N TYR A 26 12.56 -8.06 -8.00
CA TYR A 26 11.36 -7.85 -8.82
C TYR A 26 11.40 -6.46 -9.48
N ARG A 27 11.26 -6.43 -10.81
CA ARG A 27 11.16 -5.20 -11.59
C ARG A 27 9.76 -5.07 -12.15
N SER A 28 9.01 -4.11 -11.62
CA SER A 28 7.65 -3.83 -12.09
C SER A 28 7.65 -3.42 -13.57
N PRO A 29 6.82 -4.03 -14.42
CA PRO A 29 6.58 -3.54 -15.78
C PRO A 29 5.68 -2.29 -15.79
N TYR A 30 5.15 -1.91 -14.62
CA TYR A 30 4.23 -0.80 -14.45
C TYR A 30 4.90 0.45 -13.91
N SER A 31 4.40 1.60 -14.35
CA SER A 31 4.77 2.92 -13.82
C SER A 31 3.59 3.89 -13.87
N VAL A 32 3.76 5.09 -13.31
CA VAL A 32 2.76 6.16 -13.35
C VAL A 32 3.37 7.39 -14.01
N LYS A 33 2.66 7.97 -14.97
CA LYS A 33 2.99 9.24 -15.61
C LYS A 33 1.99 10.31 -15.18
N LEU A 34 2.37 11.06 -14.14
CA LEU A 34 1.56 12.17 -13.63
C LEU A 34 1.70 13.41 -14.52
N PRO A 35 0.67 14.28 -14.62
CA PRO A 35 0.76 15.53 -15.39
C PRO A 35 1.70 16.58 -14.78
N TRP A 36 2.10 16.39 -13.52
CA TRP A 36 3.00 17.26 -12.77
C TRP A 36 4.18 16.45 -12.22
N THR A 37 5.28 17.13 -11.96
CA THR A 37 6.47 16.53 -11.33
C THR A 37 6.26 16.28 -9.84
N ALA A 38 7.10 15.42 -9.25
CA ALA A 38 7.10 15.19 -7.80
C ALA A 38 7.41 16.47 -7.02
N GLN A 39 8.32 17.31 -7.50
CA GLN A 39 8.65 18.60 -6.89
C GLN A 39 7.49 19.60 -6.92
N GLU A 40 6.59 19.51 -7.90
CA GLU A 40 5.36 20.33 -7.91
C GLU A 40 4.28 19.76 -7.01
N LEU A 41 4.15 18.43 -6.95
CA LEU A 41 3.06 17.76 -6.25
C LEU A 41 3.32 17.58 -4.77
N ILE A 42 4.55 17.24 -4.38
CA ILE A 42 4.91 16.81 -3.01
C ILE A 42 6.23 17.41 -2.49
N PRO A 43 6.57 18.70 -2.75
CA PRO A 43 7.83 19.27 -2.29
C PRO A 43 7.98 19.22 -0.76
N ASP A 44 6.88 19.41 -0.03
CA ASP A 44 6.82 19.34 1.43
C ASP A 44 6.97 17.92 1.99
N LEU A 45 6.79 16.89 1.16
CA LEU A 45 7.09 15.49 1.52
C LEU A 45 8.50 15.06 1.15
N LEU A 46 9.12 15.72 0.18
CA LEU A 46 10.49 15.43 -0.24
C LEU A 46 11.50 16.15 0.65
N GLU A 47 11.20 17.40 1.02
CA GLU A 47 12.16 18.31 1.66
C GLU A 47 11.65 18.88 2.99
N GLY A 48 10.36 18.71 3.29
CA GLY A 48 9.70 19.32 4.44
C GLY A 48 9.43 18.37 5.61
N GLU A 49 9.05 18.96 6.75
CA GLU A 49 8.73 18.21 7.97
C GLU A 49 7.58 17.21 7.81
N ARG A 50 6.65 17.45 6.89
CA ARG A 50 5.53 16.55 6.61
C ARG A 50 5.99 15.19 6.08
N GLY A 51 7.12 15.17 5.37
CA GLY A 51 7.70 13.97 4.79
C GLY A 51 8.62 13.18 5.71
N LEU A 52 9.01 13.75 6.86
CA LEU A 52 9.95 13.12 7.79
C LEU A 52 9.30 11.91 8.46
N VAL A 53 10.02 10.79 8.46
CA VAL A 53 9.59 9.53 9.11
C VAL A 53 9.23 9.78 10.57
N SER A 54 10.04 10.54 11.30
CA SER A 54 9.80 10.87 12.71
C SER A 54 8.50 11.64 12.98
N ASN A 55 7.84 12.14 11.93
CA ASN A 55 6.57 12.88 11.99
C ASN A 55 5.37 12.07 11.50
N GLU A 56 5.53 10.78 11.16
CA GLU A 56 4.42 9.95 10.69
C GLU A 56 3.39 9.64 11.77
N ALA A 57 3.79 9.62 13.04
CA ALA A 57 2.93 9.27 14.16
C ALA A 57 2.49 10.48 15.00
N ARG A 58 1.43 10.27 15.80
CA ARG A 58 0.95 11.26 16.80
C ARG A 58 1.93 11.51 17.95
N ILE A 59 2.86 10.57 18.15
CA ILE A 59 3.85 10.60 19.23
C ILE A 59 5.25 10.69 18.63
N PRO A 60 6.23 11.26 19.36
CA PRO A 60 7.62 11.30 18.91
C PRO A 60 8.18 9.91 18.58
N GLU A 61 9.13 9.84 17.63
CA GLU A 61 9.74 8.58 17.18
C GLU A 61 10.34 7.73 18.32
N PHE A 62 10.97 8.38 19.32
CA PHE A 62 11.55 7.65 20.46
C PHE A 62 10.51 6.89 21.29
N ASP A 63 9.23 7.29 21.23
CA ASP A 63 8.12 6.63 21.94
C ASP A 63 7.46 5.53 21.11
N TRP A 64 7.80 5.37 19.83
CA TRP A 64 7.20 4.35 18.95
C TRP A 64 7.43 2.92 19.43
N TYR A 65 8.48 2.71 20.23
CA TYR A 65 8.92 1.41 20.71
C TYR A 65 8.81 1.24 22.23
N GLY A 66 8.03 2.11 22.88
CA GLY A 66 7.69 1.98 24.30
C GLY A 66 6.60 0.93 24.55
N HIS A 67 6.98 -0.28 25.00
CA HIS A 67 6.06 -1.38 25.35
C HIS A 67 5.02 -1.01 26.43
N SER A 68 5.24 0.08 27.16
CA SER A 68 4.40 0.57 28.26
C SER A 68 3.44 1.68 27.86
N HIS A 69 3.41 2.12 26.60
CA HIS A 69 2.50 3.19 26.19
C HIS A 69 1.16 2.60 25.71
N PRO A 70 0.01 2.89 26.37
CA PRO A 70 -1.30 2.32 26.00
C PRO A 70 -1.79 2.71 24.59
N TRP A 71 -1.06 3.59 23.91
CA TRP A 71 -1.36 4.11 22.57
C TRP A 71 -0.58 3.40 21.45
N VAL A 72 0.44 2.58 21.77
CA VAL A 72 1.21 1.80 20.81
C VAL A 72 0.76 0.34 20.93
N GLY A 73 -0.21 -0.02 20.11
CA GLY A 73 -0.77 -1.38 20.07
C GLY A 73 0.10 -2.36 19.28
N PRO A 74 -0.41 -3.58 19.00
CA PRO A 74 0.29 -4.54 18.15
C PRO A 74 0.52 -4.06 16.72
N TRP A 75 -0.15 -2.97 16.31
CA TRP A 75 -0.05 -2.36 14.98
C TRP A 75 0.76 -1.05 14.98
N GLY A 76 1.44 -0.75 16.08
CA GLY A 76 2.33 0.41 16.20
C GLY A 76 1.61 1.69 16.64
N PRO A 77 2.27 2.84 16.49
CA PRO A 77 1.71 4.12 16.89
C PRO A 77 0.70 4.62 15.85
N ARG A 78 -0.33 5.34 16.30
CA ARG A 78 -1.35 5.91 15.41
C ARG A 78 -0.76 7.02 14.51
N PRO A 79 -1.30 7.20 13.29
CA PRO A 79 -0.82 8.22 12.37
C PRO A 79 -1.07 9.63 12.90
N ARG A 80 -0.11 10.53 12.67
CA ARG A 80 -0.24 11.96 12.89
C ARG A 80 -1.44 12.50 12.12
N GLU A 81 -2.21 13.41 12.71
CA GLU A 81 -3.23 14.15 11.98
C GLU A 81 -2.56 15.35 11.30
N TYR A 82 -2.37 15.29 9.99
CA TYR A 82 -1.73 16.37 9.28
C TYR A 82 -2.76 17.45 8.93
N GLN A 83 -2.40 18.71 9.12
CA GLN A 83 -3.19 19.84 8.61
C GLN A 83 -3.24 19.82 7.08
N PRO A 84 -4.22 20.43 6.41
CA PRO A 84 -4.17 20.64 4.96
C PRO A 84 -2.92 21.45 4.57
N PRO A 85 -2.13 21.00 3.58
CA PRO A 85 -0.94 21.73 3.16
C PRO A 85 -1.33 23.00 2.40
N GLN A 86 -0.67 24.12 2.72
CA GLN A 86 -0.91 25.41 2.04
C GLN A 86 -0.76 25.31 0.52
N LEU A 87 0.18 24.48 0.03
CA LEU A 87 0.42 24.33 -1.40
C LEU A 87 -0.74 23.68 -2.18
N ALA A 88 -1.70 23.03 -1.48
CA ALA A 88 -2.91 22.48 -2.08
C ALA A 88 -4.06 23.50 -2.14
N GLN A 89 -3.92 24.67 -1.51
CA GLN A 89 -4.95 25.70 -1.51
C GLN A 89 -5.18 26.25 -2.93
N GLY A 90 -6.44 26.31 -3.35
CA GLY A 90 -6.82 26.79 -4.69
C GLY A 90 -6.41 25.88 -5.86
N LYS A 91 -5.80 24.71 -5.59
CA LYS A 91 -5.46 23.74 -6.63
C LYS A 91 -6.70 23.00 -7.13
N SER A 92 -6.67 22.61 -8.41
CA SER A 92 -7.73 21.82 -9.03
C SER A 92 -7.83 20.42 -8.42
N ASP A 93 -8.97 19.77 -8.63
CA ASP A 93 -9.18 18.40 -8.15
C ASP A 93 -8.24 17.40 -8.82
N ASP A 94 -7.90 17.58 -10.10
CA ASP A 94 -6.89 16.75 -10.77
C ASP A 94 -5.51 16.88 -10.13
N TRP A 95 -5.11 18.09 -9.74
CA TRP A 95 -3.85 18.29 -9.04
C TRP A 95 -3.87 17.60 -7.67
N LYS A 96 -4.98 17.69 -6.92
CA LYS A 96 -5.12 17.03 -5.62
C LYS A 96 -5.10 15.50 -5.75
N ARG A 97 -5.78 14.94 -6.76
CA ARG A 97 -5.73 13.51 -7.11
C ARG A 97 -4.30 13.07 -7.45
N ALA A 98 -3.59 13.85 -8.27
CA ALA A 98 -2.20 13.59 -8.61
C ALA A 98 -1.28 13.63 -7.39
N ARG A 99 -1.51 14.56 -6.45
CA ARG A 99 -0.75 14.65 -5.20
C ARG A 99 -0.99 13.47 -4.27
N VAL A 100 -2.23 12.97 -4.16
CA VAL A 100 -2.54 11.73 -3.43
C VAL A 100 -1.75 10.56 -4.02
N ILE A 101 -1.77 10.41 -5.34
CA ILE A 101 -1.02 9.34 -6.01
C ILE A 101 0.50 9.52 -5.84
N ALA A 102 1.04 10.73 -6.01
CA ALA A 102 2.46 11.00 -5.80
C ALA A 102 2.90 10.69 -4.35
N THR A 103 2.07 11.03 -3.36
CA THR A 103 2.29 10.66 -1.95
C THR A 103 2.34 9.14 -1.79
N ALA A 104 1.38 8.43 -2.38
CA ALA A 104 1.30 6.97 -2.33
C ALA A 104 2.52 6.28 -2.95
N LEU A 105 3.03 6.82 -4.06
CA LEU A 105 4.18 6.27 -4.79
C LEU A 105 5.49 6.30 -4.00
N ARG A 106 5.60 7.14 -2.96
CA ARG A 106 6.78 7.17 -2.05
C ARG A 106 7.01 5.83 -1.34
N PHE A 107 5.96 5.05 -1.17
CA PHE A 107 5.98 3.81 -0.41
C PHE A 107 6.05 2.56 -1.29
N LEU A 108 6.26 2.71 -2.61
CA LEU A 108 6.42 1.55 -3.50
C LEU A 108 7.52 0.61 -2.99
N GLY A 109 7.19 -0.68 -2.88
CA GLY A 109 8.09 -1.72 -2.38
C GLY A 109 8.06 -1.94 -0.87
N TYR A 110 7.30 -1.15 -0.10
CA TYR A 110 7.07 -1.43 1.32
C TYR A 110 6.21 -2.69 1.45
N HIS A 111 6.44 -3.51 2.48
CA HIS A 111 5.75 -4.78 2.65
C HIS A 111 4.30 -4.65 3.17
N TYR A 112 3.53 -5.74 3.05
CA TYR A 112 2.22 -5.81 3.67
C TYR A 112 2.37 -6.11 5.16
N ARG A 113 1.93 -5.18 6.02
CA ARG A 113 1.97 -5.33 7.48
C ARG A 113 0.73 -4.75 8.12
N HIS A 114 0.18 -5.35 9.18
CA HIS A 114 -0.89 -4.70 9.94
C HIS A 114 -0.31 -3.63 10.85
N HIS A 115 0.13 -2.53 10.25
CA HIS A 115 0.69 -1.37 10.93
C HIS A 115 -0.17 -0.14 10.61
N TYR A 116 -0.17 0.83 11.53
CA TYR A 116 -0.90 2.07 11.37
C TYR A 116 -0.16 3.11 10.51
N ILE A 117 1.18 3.06 10.47
CA ILE A 117 2.04 3.95 9.69
C ILE A 117 3.07 3.12 8.89
N PRO A 118 3.47 3.56 7.68
CA PRO A 118 4.35 2.76 6.82
C PRO A 118 5.76 2.53 7.35
N ASP A 119 6.38 3.54 7.99
CA ASP A 119 7.79 3.45 8.39
C ASP A 119 8.02 2.89 9.80
N TRP A 120 6.98 2.43 10.50
CA TRP A 120 7.18 1.75 11.78
C TRP A 120 7.86 0.39 11.56
N ASP A 121 9.03 0.21 12.19
CA ASP A 121 9.87 -0.97 12.02
C ASP A 121 10.13 -1.61 13.39
N PRO A 122 9.17 -2.41 13.90
CA PRO A 122 9.30 -3.00 15.21
C PRO A 122 10.46 -4.01 15.26
N PRO A 123 11.24 -4.05 16.36
CA PRO A 123 12.32 -5.01 16.49
C PRO A 123 11.79 -6.46 16.46
N PRO A 124 12.63 -7.43 16.06
CA PRO A 124 12.24 -8.83 16.02
C PRO A 124 11.63 -9.30 17.34
N GLY A 125 10.50 -10.01 17.26
CA GLY A 125 9.79 -10.51 18.44
C GLY A 125 8.88 -9.50 19.14
N TRP A 126 8.72 -8.28 18.60
CA TRP A 126 7.73 -7.30 19.09
C TRP A 126 6.31 -7.87 19.17
N TYR A 127 5.96 -8.78 18.26
CA TYR A 127 4.70 -9.50 18.28
C TYR A 127 4.91 -10.98 17.99
N THR A 128 4.20 -11.84 18.71
CA THR A 128 4.07 -13.26 18.39
C THR A 128 2.92 -13.43 17.41
N PRO A 129 3.17 -13.70 16.12
CA PRO A 129 2.10 -13.89 15.15
C PRO A 129 1.17 -15.02 15.60
N LYS A 130 -0.15 -14.83 15.45
CA LYS A 130 -1.08 -15.95 15.55
C LYS A 130 -0.69 -16.99 14.49
N PRO A 131 -0.89 -18.31 14.73
CA PRO A 131 -0.71 -19.31 13.69
C PRO A 131 -1.55 -18.96 12.45
N GLY A 132 -0.90 -18.83 11.29
CA GLY A 132 -1.54 -18.36 10.05
C GLY A 132 -1.68 -16.83 9.92
N GLY A 133 -1.11 -16.07 10.86
CA GLY A 133 -1.03 -14.61 10.81
C GLY A 133 0.01 -14.10 9.82
N THR A 134 -0.17 -12.87 9.38
CA THR A 134 0.77 -12.16 8.50
C THR A 134 2.08 -11.85 9.22
N ARG A 135 3.15 -11.67 8.45
CA ARG A 135 4.43 -11.19 8.99
C ARG A 135 4.23 -9.77 9.56
N HIS A 136 4.88 -9.47 10.68
CA HIS A 136 4.80 -8.18 11.38
C HIS A 136 6.18 -7.52 11.56
N ASP A 137 7.24 -8.17 11.06
CA ASP A 137 8.63 -7.72 11.06
C ASP A 137 8.93 -6.80 9.88
N GLY A 138 9.71 -5.74 10.11
CA GLY A 138 10.02 -4.78 9.05
C GLY A 138 8.91 -3.76 8.83
N LYS A 139 9.25 -2.69 8.10
CA LYS A 139 8.33 -1.65 7.64
C LYS A 139 7.22 -2.18 6.74
N GLY A 140 6.07 -1.51 6.79
CA GLY A 140 4.94 -1.83 5.94
C GLY A 140 3.63 -1.30 6.48
N VAL A 141 2.55 -1.58 5.76
CA VAL A 141 1.19 -1.16 6.12
C VAL A 141 0.19 -2.04 5.37
N ASP A 142 -1.05 -2.15 5.83
CA ASP A 142 -2.09 -2.90 5.15
C ASP A 142 -2.92 -1.98 4.26
N CYS A 143 -3.86 -2.55 3.50
CA CYS A 143 -4.58 -1.81 2.46
C CYS A 143 -5.32 -0.57 2.99
N SER A 144 -6.08 -0.68 4.08
CA SER A 144 -6.93 0.39 4.59
C SER A 144 -6.19 1.40 5.46
N ASN A 145 -5.14 0.97 6.19
CA ASN A 145 -4.22 1.90 6.84
C ASN A 145 -3.42 2.69 5.80
N PHE A 146 -3.00 2.06 4.69
CA PHE A 146 -2.28 2.73 3.61
C PHE A 146 -3.11 3.85 2.97
N THR A 147 -4.35 3.56 2.57
CA THR A 147 -5.22 4.56 1.93
C THR A 147 -5.54 5.72 2.86
N SER A 148 -5.90 5.45 4.12
CA SER A 148 -6.15 6.48 5.13
C SER A 148 -4.90 7.33 5.38
N PHE A 149 -3.73 6.69 5.55
CA PHE A 149 -2.47 7.38 5.76
C PHE A 149 -2.10 8.28 4.59
N VAL A 150 -2.19 7.78 3.35
CA VAL A 150 -1.85 8.55 2.13
C VAL A 150 -2.72 9.79 2.00
N TYR A 151 -4.04 9.69 2.18
CA TYR A 151 -4.94 10.83 2.08
C TYR A 151 -4.70 11.88 3.17
N ASN A 152 -4.43 11.40 4.39
CA ASN A 152 -4.07 12.24 5.52
C ASN A 152 -2.74 12.97 5.28
N GLN A 153 -1.67 12.26 4.92
CA GLN A 153 -0.37 12.89 4.65
C GLN A 153 -0.43 13.80 3.41
N ALA A 154 -1.14 13.41 2.35
CA ALA A 154 -1.23 14.21 1.13
C ALA A 154 -2.01 15.52 1.35
N LEU A 155 -3.19 15.46 1.96
CA LEU A 155 -4.15 16.58 1.94
C LEU A 155 -4.73 16.95 3.31
N GLY A 156 -4.34 16.26 4.38
CA GLY A 156 -4.93 16.43 5.71
C GLY A 156 -6.36 15.91 5.79
N ILE A 157 -6.69 14.90 4.97
CA ILE A 157 -8.01 14.27 4.94
C ILE A 157 -8.01 13.04 5.84
N GLY A 158 -8.86 13.04 6.86
CA GLY A 158 -9.02 11.95 7.82
C GLY A 158 -10.28 11.12 7.57
N PHE A 159 -10.13 9.80 7.60
CA PHE A 159 -11.22 8.81 7.65
C PHE A 159 -10.72 7.52 8.29
N SER A 160 -11.65 6.64 8.67
CA SER A 160 -11.32 5.39 9.37
C SER A 160 -10.36 4.53 8.54
N SER A 161 -9.39 3.90 9.23
CA SER A 161 -8.52 2.89 8.65
C SER A 161 -9.01 1.45 8.88
N ASP A 162 -10.15 1.28 9.57
CA ASP A 162 -10.87 0.02 9.60
C ASP A 162 -11.57 -0.20 8.25
N ILE A 163 -11.30 -1.31 7.57
CA ILE A 163 -11.78 -1.55 6.21
C ILE A 163 -13.32 -1.56 6.09
N GLN A 164 -14.05 -2.04 7.11
CA GLN A 164 -15.53 -2.04 7.05
C GLN A 164 -16.07 -0.62 7.19
N GLN A 165 -15.53 0.13 8.15
CA GLN A 165 -15.93 1.52 8.35
C GLN A 165 -15.53 2.39 7.17
N GLN A 166 -14.33 2.19 6.64
CA GLN A 166 -13.80 2.92 5.48
C GLN A 166 -14.69 2.72 4.24
N ALA A 167 -15.19 1.50 4.03
CA ALA A 167 -16.12 1.20 2.94
C ALA A 167 -17.53 1.77 3.16
N ALA A 168 -17.90 2.10 4.38
CA ALA A 168 -19.22 2.61 4.73
C ALA A 168 -19.27 4.13 4.93
N ILE A 169 -18.17 4.85 4.69
CA ILE A 169 -18.13 6.30 4.92
C ILE A 169 -19.04 7.04 3.93
N ASP A 170 -19.72 8.06 4.43
CA ASP A 170 -20.51 9.02 3.65
C ASP A 170 -19.86 10.42 3.65
N ALA A 171 -18.88 10.66 4.52
CA ALA A 171 -18.08 11.87 4.59
C ALA A 171 -16.65 11.60 5.11
N VAL A 172 -15.74 12.53 4.81
CA VAL A 172 -14.39 12.60 5.37
C VAL A 172 -14.21 13.89 6.17
N THR A 173 -13.30 13.90 7.14
CA THR A 173 -12.97 15.10 7.93
C THR A 173 -11.71 15.77 7.39
N ILE A 174 -11.72 17.10 7.33
CA ILE A 174 -10.51 17.89 7.06
C ILE A 174 -9.87 18.28 8.39
N HIS A 175 -8.71 17.71 8.69
CA HIS A 175 -8.04 17.91 9.98
C HIS A 175 -7.76 19.39 10.26
N GLY A 176 -7.93 19.78 11.54
CA GLY A 176 -7.81 21.17 11.98
C GLY A 176 -8.88 22.12 11.44
N SER A 177 -9.98 21.58 10.93
CA SER A 177 -11.19 22.32 10.62
C SER A 177 -12.41 21.52 11.09
N ASP A 178 -13.54 22.22 11.24
CA ASP A 178 -14.84 21.57 11.49
C ASP A 178 -15.52 21.10 10.18
N GLN A 179 -14.79 21.09 9.06
CA GLN A 179 -15.34 20.72 7.76
C GLN A 179 -15.37 19.21 7.57
N ASN A 180 -16.56 18.70 7.25
CA ASN A 180 -16.74 17.37 6.69
C ASN A 180 -17.08 17.51 5.20
N LEU A 181 -16.38 16.78 4.35
CA LEU A 181 -16.65 16.72 2.92
C LEU A 181 -17.43 15.44 2.61
N PRO A 182 -18.57 15.52 1.90
CA PRO A 182 -19.30 14.33 1.50
C PRO A 182 -18.45 13.50 0.52
N VAL A 183 -18.50 12.17 0.65
CA VAL A 183 -17.94 11.28 -0.36
C VAL A 183 -19.02 10.93 -1.38
N LYS A 184 -18.60 10.77 -2.63
CA LYS A 184 -19.48 10.27 -3.69
C LYS A 184 -19.36 8.77 -3.78
N LEU A 185 -20.48 8.07 -3.60
CA LEU A 185 -20.57 6.64 -3.85
C LEU A 185 -20.56 6.37 -5.37
N ILE A 186 -19.72 5.42 -5.78
CA ILE A 186 -19.67 4.90 -7.14
C ILE A 186 -20.17 3.45 -7.07
N PRO A 187 -21.40 3.16 -7.53
CA PRO A 187 -21.99 1.84 -7.38
C PRO A 187 -21.21 0.77 -8.15
N LEU A 188 -21.47 -0.51 -7.85
CA LEU A 188 -20.94 -1.66 -8.58
C LEU A 188 -21.10 -1.48 -10.09
N GLN A 189 -20.01 -1.74 -10.83
CA GLN A 189 -20.02 -1.72 -12.29
C GLN A 189 -19.94 -3.14 -12.86
N GLY A 190 -20.58 -3.35 -14.01
CA GLY A 190 -20.68 -4.67 -14.65
C GLY A 190 -19.47 -5.08 -15.51
N SER A 191 -18.49 -4.20 -15.74
CA SER A 191 -17.29 -4.52 -16.52
C SER A 191 -16.11 -3.63 -16.15
N LEU A 192 -14.90 -4.02 -16.57
CA LEU A 192 -13.69 -3.20 -16.42
C LEU A 192 -13.83 -1.86 -17.15
N GLU A 193 -14.38 -1.86 -18.36
CA GLU A 193 -14.57 -0.65 -19.16
C GLU A 193 -15.62 0.28 -18.52
N ALA A 194 -16.60 -0.28 -17.82
CA ALA A 194 -17.54 0.51 -17.02
C ALA A 194 -16.82 1.15 -15.82
N TRP A 195 -16.02 0.37 -15.07
CA TRP A 195 -15.16 0.92 -13.99
C TRP A 195 -14.24 2.03 -14.50
N ALA A 196 -13.50 1.80 -15.58
CA ALA A 196 -12.56 2.75 -16.14
C ALA A 196 -13.22 4.04 -16.66
N ARG A 197 -14.50 4.00 -17.03
CA ARG A 197 -15.28 5.20 -17.42
C ARG A 197 -15.74 6.02 -16.24
N VAL A 198 -16.08 5.39 -15.11
CA VAL A 198 -16.68 6.08 -13.96
C VAL A 198 -15.65 6.50 -12.92
N LEU A 199 -14.59 5.70 -12.72
CA LEU A 199 -13.54 5.98 -11.74
C LEU A 199 -12.59 7.06 -12.25
N LYS A 200 -12.15 7.91 -11.32
CA LYS A 200 -11.11 8.92 -11.51
C LYS A 200 -9.87 8.53 -10.72
N PRO A 201 -8.67 8.96 -11.14
CA PRO A 201 -7.45 8.71 -10.38
C PRO A 201 -7.61 9.14 -8.91
N GLY A 202 -7.13 8.34 -7.97
CA GLY A 202 -7.28 8.58 -6.54
C GLY A 202 -8.54 7.96 -5.93
N ASP A 203 -9.61 7.70 -6.68
CA ASP A 203 -10.80 7.04 -6.15
C ASP A 203 -10.42 5.72 -5.44
N LEU A 204 -11.09 5.44 -4.32
CA LEU A 204 -10.90 4.18 -3.60
C LEU A 204 -11.90 3.15 -4.14
N LEU A 205 -11.42 1.95 -4.46
CA LEU A 205 -12.26 0.85 -4.90
C LEU A 205 -12.18 -0.30 -3.89
N PHE A 206 -13.32 -0.72 -3.37
CA PHE A 206 -13.43 -1.77 -2.37
C PHE A 206 -13.68 -3.13 -2.98
N ILE A 207 -13.07 -4.15 -2.38
CA ILE A 207 -13.02 -5.50 -2.94
C ILE A 207 -13.35 -6.53 -1.87
N ARG A 208 -14.26 -7.43 -2.24
CA ARG A 208 -14.64 -8.60 -1.45
C ARG A 208 -13.59 -9.71 -1.60
N PRO A 209 -13.35 -10.53 -0.56
CA PRO A 209 -12.51 -11.70 -0.71
C PRO A 209 -13.20 -12.73 -1.62
N ARG A 210 -12.44 -13.73 -2.05
CA ARG A 210 -12.96 -14.81 -2.90
C ARG A 210 -14.00 -15.68 -2.18
N SER A 211 -13.97 -15.73 -0.85
CA SER A 211 -14.75 -16.65 -0.01
C SER A 211 -15.89 -16.01 0.78
N SER A 212 -16.10 -14.69 0.68
CA SER A 212 -17.08 -13.97 1.49
C SER A 212 -17.60 -12.72 0.80
N GLU A 213 -18.74 -12.23 1.28
CA GLU A 213 -19.41 -11.02 0.81
C GLU A 213 -19.02 -9.77 1.61
N PHE A 214 -18.32 -9.93 2.74
CA PHE A 214 -17.78 -8.80 3.49
C PHE A 214 -16.55 -8.23 2.79
N ILE A 215 -16.44 -6.90 2.72
CA ILE A 215 -15.29 -6.23 2.10
C ILE A 215 -14.02 -6.60 2.87
N SER A 216 -12.90 -6.79 2.18
CA SER A 216 -11.64 -7.18 2.83
C SER A 216 -10.45 -6.36 2.39
N HIS A 217 -10.61 -5.57 1.33
CA HIS A 217 -9.50 -4.92 0.66
C HIS A 217 -9.94 -3.63 -0.01
N VAL A 218 -9.03 -2.69 -0.14
CA VAL A 218 -9.23 -1.40 -0.79
C VAL A 218 -8.00 -1.07 -1.64
N VAL A 219 -8.24 -0.41 -2.78
CA VAL A 219 -7.18 0.00 -3.70
C VAL A 219 -7.36 1.45 -4.11
N ILE A 220 -6.27 2.14 -4.42
CA ILE A 220 -6.30 3.45 -5.07
C ILE A 220 -6.35 3.23 -6.58
N TRP A 221 -7.37 3.74 -7.26
CA TRP A 221 -7.44 3.72 -8.71
C TRP A 221 -6.40 4.66 -9.31
N ILE A 222 -5.51 4.17 -10.17
CA ILE A 222 -4.52 5.03 -10.85
C ILE A 222 -5.10 5.64 -12.14
N GLY A 223 -6.04 4.94 -12.77
CA GLY A 223 -6.71 5.40 -13.98
C GLY A 223 -5.75 5.67 -15.13
N GLY A 224 -6.07 6.69 -15.93
CA GLY A 224 -5.35 7.03 -17.16
C GLY A 224 -3.90 7.52 -16.99
N TRP A 225 -3.39 7.59 -15.77
CA TRP A 225 -1.98 7.91 -15.51
C TRP A 225 -1.09 6.66 -15.40
N GLY A 226 -1.67 5.46 -15.44
CA GLY A 226 -0.93 4.21 -15.43
C GLY A 226 -0.24 3.92 -16.76
N LEU A 227 0.92 3.26 -16.69
CA LEU A 227 1.65 2.73 -17.85
C LEU A 227 1.92 1.23 -17.69
N PRO A 228 1.88 0.44 -18.79
CA PRO A 228 1.72 0.88 -20.18
C PRO A 228 0.30 1.39 -20.50
N GLU A 229 0.18 2.25 -21.53
CA GLU A 229 -1.11 2.80 -21.95
C GLU A 229 -2.13 1.69 -22.27
N GLY A 230 -3.39 1.92 -21.94
CA GLY A 230 -4.47 0.94 -22.15
C GLY A 230 -4.59 -0.12 -21.04
N GLN A 231 -3.62 -0.23 -20.13
CA GLN A 231 -3.72 -1.09 -18.94
C GLN A 231 -4.24 -0.28 -17.75
N ALA A 232 -5.43 -0.64 -17.25
CA ALA A 232 -5.92 -0.11 -15.99
C ALA A 232 -5.02 -0.60 -14.83
N LEU A 233 -4.54 0.35 -14.02
CA LEU A 233 -3.71 0.09 -12.86
C LEU A 233 -4.41 0.53 -11.57
N ILE A 234 -4.05 -0.16 -10.50
CA ILE A 234 -4.37 0.17 -9.12
C ILE A 234 -3.07 0.22 -8.30
N LEU A 235 -3.13 0.92 -7.17
CA LEU A 235 -2.06 0.95 -6.18
C LEU A 235 -2.63 0.55 -4.83
N ASP A 236 -2.06 -0.49 -4.22
CA ASP A 236 -2.54 -1.07 -2.98
C ASP A 236 -1.42 -1.76 -2.21
N SER A 237 -1.65 -1.98 -0.91
CA SER A 237 -0.83 -2.89 -0.10
C SER A 237 -1.51 -4.24 0.02
N HIS A 238 -0.93 -5.30 -0.57
CA HIS A 238 -1.59 -6.61 -0.71
C HIS A 238 -0.64 -7.81 -0.49
N GLY A 239 -1.18 -9.02 -0.35
CA GLY A 239 -0.37 -10.24 -0.31
C GLY A 239 0.37 -10.55 -1.63
N ALA A 240 1.27 -11.52 -1.57
CA ALA A 240 2.09 -11.95 -2.71
C ALA A 240 1.42 -13.03 -3.59
N ASP A 241 0.12 -12.93 -3.89
CA ASP A 241 -0.62 -13.89 -4.75
C ASP A 241 -1.03 -13.30 -6.12
N VAL A 242 -0.57 -12.10 -6.45
CA VAL A 242 -0.87 -11.41 -7.72
C VAL A 242 0.32 -11.50 -8.67
N ARG A 243 0.05 -11.71 -9.95
CA ARG A 243 1.06 -11.69 -11.01
C ARG A 243 0.96 -10.45 -11.88
N ASP A 244 2.08 -9.99 -12.42
CA ASP A 244 2.16 -8.92 -13.41
C ASP A 244 1.86 -9.43 -14.83
N SER A 245 1.98 -8.56 -15.83
CA SER A 245 1.67 -8.84 -17.24
C SER A 245 2.59 -9.88 -17.84
N ASP A 246 3.78 -10.04 -17.30
CA ASP A 246 4.80 -10.97 -17.75
C ASP A 246 4.68 -12.33 -17.03
N GLY A 247 3.71 -12.44 -16.11
CA GLY A 247 3.46 -13.63 -15.32
C GLY A 247 4.34 -13.74 -14.07
N THR A 248 5.14 -12.71 -13.77
CA THR A 248 6.01 -12.66 -12.59
C THR A 248 5.17 -12.38 -11.35
N LEU A 249 5.51 -13.02 -10.22
CA LEU A 249 4.82 -12.77 -8.96
C LEU A 249 5.20 -11.38 -8.43
N ILE A 250 4.20 -10.56 -8.14
CA ILE A 250 4.39 -9.26 -7.50
C ILE A 250 4.63 -9.51 -6.00
N PRO A 251 5.67 -8.92 -5.39
CA PRO A 251 5.89 -9.04 -3.95
C PRO A 251 4.70 -8.56 -3.11
N ASP A 252 4.71 -8.94 -1.83
CA ASP A 252 3.73 -8.42 -0.88
C ASP A 252 3.97 -6.93 -0.63
N GLY A 253 2.88 -6.24 -0.28
CA GLY A 253 2.90 -4.84 0.10
C GLY A 253 2.52 -3.89 -1.04
N ILE A 254 3.10 -2.70 -1.00
CA ILE A 254 2.69 -1.55 -1.81
C ILE A 254 3.28 -1.64 -3.20
N HIS A 255 2.44 -1.97 -4.17
CA HIS A 255 2.84 -2.08 -5.57
C HIS A 255 1.74 -1.61 -6.51
N LEU A 256 2.14 -1.19 -7.70
CA LEU A 256 1.23 -1.07 -8.83
C LEU A 256 0.81 -2.47 -9.28
N ARG A 257 -0.50 -2.68 -9.45
CA ARG A 257 -1.05 -3.95 -9.90
C ARG A 257 -2.02 -3.75 -11.05
N PRO A 258 -2.09 -4.70 -12.00
CA PRO A 258 -2.98 -4.60 -13.13
C PRO A 258 -4.40 -4.94 -12.69
N PHE A 259 -5.34 -4.05 -12.98
CA PHE A 259 -6.77 -4.32 -12.85
C PHE A 259 -7.23 -4.98 -14.16
N ARG A 260 -7.29 -6.31 -14.20
CA ARG A 260 -7.67 -7.09 -15.40
C ARG A 260 -9.07 -7.67 -15.25
N PRO A 261 -9.82 -7.90 -16.35
CA PRO A 261 -11.19 -8.42 -16.27
C PRO A 261 -11.34 -9.73 -15.48
N ASP A 262 -10.34 -10.60 -15.56
CA ASP A 262 -10.30 -11.92 -14.91
C ASP A 262 -9.58 -11.91 -13.54
N SER A 263 -9.02 -10.76 -13.14
CA SER A 263 -8.34 -10.62 -11.86
C SER A 263 -9.34 -10.63 -10.70
N TRP A 264 -8.87 -11.05 -9.52
CA TRP A 264 -9.66 -10.97 -8.28
C TRP A 264 -10.19 -9.54 -8.04
N TYR A 265 -9.37 -8.53 -8.33
CA TYR A 265 -9.74 -7.12 -8.24
C TYR A 265 -11.03 -6.79 -9.01
N ALA A 266 -11.12 -7.19 -10.29
CA ALA A 266 -12.28 -6.87 -11.12
C ALA A 266 -13.48 -7.76 -10.80
N VAL A 267 -13.25 -9.06 -10.58
CA VAL A 267 -14.33 -10.04 -10.33
C VAL A 267 -15.00 -9.83 -8.98
N ARG A 268 -14.26 -9.31 -7.99
CA ARG A 268 -14.77 -9.09 -6.62
C ARG A 268 -14.84 -7.62 -6.23
N ALA A 269 -14.71 -6.71 -7.18
CA ALA A 269 -15.04 -5.30 -6.96
C ALA A 269 -16.46 -5.18 -6.39
N ASP A 270 -16.63 -4.27 -5.44
CA ASP A 270 -17.90 -4.06 -4.75
C ASP A 270 -18.48 -2.68 -5.10
N HIS A 271 -17.87 -1.62 -4.59
CA HIS A 271 -18.20 -0.25 -4.92
C HIS A 271 -16.94 0.62 -4.82
N GLY A 272 -16.98 1.79 -5.43
CA GLY A 272 -15.95 2.81 -5.24
C GLY A 272 -16.47 3.99 -4.43
N ILE A 273 -15.55 4.77 -3.88
CA ILE A 273 -15.83 6.09 -3.32
C ILE A 273 -14.88 7.13 -3.92
N ARG A 274 -15.43 8.32 -4.16
CA ARG A 274 -14.68 9.50 -4.58
C ARG A 274 -14.67 10.53 -3.47
N ILE A 275 -13.47 10.86 -3.02
CA ILE A 275 -13.22 11.85 -1.96
C ILE A 275 -12.93 13.24 -2.55
N ILE A 276 -12.30 13.30 -3.74
CA ILE A 276 -11.83 14.56 -4.33
C ILE A 276 -12.62 14.88 -5.60
N GLY A 277 -13.45 15.92 -5.50
CA GLY A 277 -14.17 16.50 -6.63
C GLY A 277 -15.25 15.61 -7.23
N ASP A 278 -15.81 16.06 -8.35
CA ASP A 278 -16.75 15.31 -9.20
C ASP A 278 -16.12 14.92 -10.53
#